data_AF-A0A364K5Q9-F1
#
_entry.id   AF-A0A364K5Q9-F1
#
_cell.length_a   1.000
_cell.length_b   1.000
_cell.length_c   1.000
_cell.angle_alpha   90.00
_cell.angle_beta   90.00
_cell.angle_gamma   90.00
#
_symmetry.space_group_name_H-M   'P 1'
#
loop_
_entity.id
_entity.type
_entity.pdbx_description
1 polymer ?
#
loop_
_entity_poly.entity_id
_entity_poly.type
_entity_poly.pdbx_seq_one_letter_code
_entity_poly.pdbx_strand_id
1 'polypeptide(L)' 'MNQLTQMELAHLEELLSMEVLAAKKYRIYSRQCSDKELIPLFEEARELHRQRVDGLLQLLRKHNGKSKKAH' A
#
# COMPACT_ATOMS: atom_id res chain seq x y z
N MET A 1 -22.49 -9.80 -1.83
CA MET A 1 -21.17 -9.22 -2.18
C MET A 1 -20.17 -10.35 -2.19
N ASN A 2 -19.46 -10.52 -3.31
CA ASN A 2 -18.56 -11.66 -3.53
C ASN A 2 -17.37 -11.59 -2.56
N GLN A 3 -17.06 -12.73 -1.94
CA GLN A 3 -15.79 -12.93 -1.24
C GLN A 3 -14.65 -12.83 -2.26
N LEU A 4 -13.47 -12.36 -1.82
CA LEU A 4 -12.31 -12.36 -2.70
C LEU A 4 -11.93 -13.82 -2.98
N THR A 5 -11.64 -14.12 -4.23
CA THR A 5 -11.00 -15.38 -4.60
C THR A 5 -9.59 -15.45 -4.01
N GLN A 6 -9.03 -16.66 -3.91
CA GLN A 6 -7.65 -16.84 -3.44
C GLN A 6 -6.63 -16.10 -4.32
N MET A 7 -6.88 -16.03 -5.63
CA MET A 7 -6.03 -15.30 -6.58
C MET A 7 -6.09 -13.79 -6.33
N GLU A 8 -7.28 -13.22 -6.13
CA GLU A 8 -7.43 -11.80 -5.80
C GLU A 8 -6.78 -11.46 -4.47
N LEU A 9 -6.88 -12.34 -3.46
CA LEU A 9 -6.19 -12.16 -2.18
C LEU A 9 -4.67 -12.12 -2.35
N ALA A 10 -4.10 -13.08 -3.10
CA ALA A 10 -2.67 -13.11 -3.38
C ALA A 10 -2.18 -11.84 -4.10
N HIS A 11 -2.94 -11.35 -5.09
CA HIS A 11 -2.62 -10.10 -5.77
C HIS A 11 -2.68 -8.88 -4.85
N LEU A 12 -3.62 -8.83 -3.90
CA LEU A 12 -3.68 -7.73 -2.93
C LEU A 12 -2.51 -7.76 -1.95
N GLU A 13 -2.05 -8.94 -1.53
CA GLU A 13 -0.89 -9.11 -0.66
C GLU A 13 0.43 -8.74 -1.38
N GLU A 14 0.55 -9.12 -2.65
CA GLU A 14 1.67 -8.71 -3.50
C GLU A 14 1.68 -7.19 -3.70
N LEU A 15 0.53 -6.61 -4.05
CA LEU A 15 0.38 -5.17 -4.22
C LEU A 15 0.70 -4.41 -2.94
N LEU A 16 0.24 -4.90 -1.78
CA LEU A 16 0.58 -4.32 -0.48
C LEU A 16 2.10 -4.31 -0.26
N SER A 17 2.78 -5.41 -0.57
CA SER A 17 4.24 -5.52 -0.44
C SER A 17 4.97 -4.52 -1.34
N MET A 18 4.49 -4.35 -2.57
CA MET A 18 5.03 -3.41 -3.55
C MET A 18 4.83 -1.95 -3.13
N GLU A 19 3.65 -1.59 -2.64
CA GLU A 19 3.32 -0.24 -2.16
C GLU A 19 4.16 0.13 -0.92
N VAL A 20 4.38 -0.82 0.00
CA VAL A 20 5.29 -0.63 1.15
C VAL A 20 6.72 -0.41 0.68
N LEU A 21 7.20 -1.18 -0.30
CA LEU A 21 8.55 -1.02 -0.84
C LEU A 21 8.70 0.34 -1.54
N ALA A 22 7.71 0.76 -2.32
CA ALA A 22 7.70 2.05 -3.00
C ALA A 22 7.77 3.21 -1.99
N ALA A 23 6.93 3.19 -0.95
CA ALA A 23 6.97 4.21 0.12
C ALA A 23 8.34 4.30 0.80
N LYS A 24 9.00 3.16 1.04
CA LYS A 24 10.37 3.11 1.59
C LYS A 24 11.40 3.71 0.61
N LYS A 25 11.31 3.38 -0.67
CA LYS A 25 12.20 3.92 -1.71
C LYS A 25 12.08 5.43 -1.80
N TYR A 26 10.86 5.97 -1.90
CA TYR A 26 10.65 7.41 -1.99
C TYR A 26 11.10 8.16 -0.73
N ARG A 27 11.00 7.53 0.46
CA ARG A 27 11.62 8.08 1.68
C ARG A 27 13.15 8.16 1.59
N ILE A 28 13.80 7.19 0.97
CA ILE A 28 15.25 7.20 0.78
C ILE A 28 15.62 8.26 -0.26
N TYR A 29 14.89 8.30 -1.37
CA TYR A 29 15.11 9.27 -2.44
C TYR A 29 14.95 10.70 -1.93
N SER A 30 13.90 11.03 -1.17
CA SER A 30 13.73 12.37 -0.61
C SER A 30 14.86 12.77 0.35
N ARG A 31 15.49 11.80 1.03
CA ARG A 31 16.60 12.04 1.99
C ARG A 31 17.97 12.16 1.34
N GLN A 32 18.18 11.45 0.23
CA GLN A 32 19.46 11.38 -0.47
C GLN A 32 19.51 12.31 -1.69
N CYS A 33 18.38 12.92 -2.08
CA CYS A 33 18.33 13.85 -3.19
C CYS A 33 18.99 15.18 -2.80
N SER A 34 19.93 15.63 -3.64
CA SER A 34 20.55 16.95 -3.52
C SER A 34 19.73 18.05 -4.20
N ASP A 35 18.83 17.68 -5.10
CA ASP A 35 17.95 18.60 -5.82
C ASP A 35 16.73 18.94 -4.96
N LYS A 36 16.67 20.20 -4.51
CA LYS A 36 15.60 20.69 -3.63
C LYS A 36 14.24 20.73 -4.30
N GLU A 37 14.17 20.80 -5.63
CA GLU A 37 12.90 20.82 -6.36
C GLU A 37 12.27 19.42 -6.46
N LEU A 38 13.10 18.36 -6.42
CA LEU A 38 12.63 16.97 -6.48
C LEU A 38 12.21 16.41 -5.12
N ILE A 39 12.72 16.95 -4.02
CA ILE A 39 12.38 16.48 -2.66
C ILE A 39 10.86 16.50 -2.42
N PRO A 40 10.11 17.58 -2.70
CA PRO A 40 8.66 17.60 -2.52
C PRO A 40 7.94 16.53 -3.33
N LEU A 41 8.39 16.27 -4.57
CA LEU A 41 7.80 15.24 -5.44
C LEU A 41 7.98 13.84 -4.85
N PHE A 42 9.16 13.54 -4.29
CA PHE A 42 9.40 12.27 -3.61
C PHE A 42 8.59 12.15 -2.31
N GLU A 43 8.40 13.24 -1.57
CA GLU A 43 7.55 13.25 -0.38
C GLU A 43 6.07 13.03 -0.72
N GLU A 44 5.57 13.68 -1.77
CA GLU A 44 4.20 13.48 -2.27
C GLU A 44 3.99 12.03 -2.75
N ALA A 45 4.91 11.51 -3.56
CA ALA A 45 4.84 10.11 -4.02
C ALA A 45 4.87 9.13 -2.84
N ARG A 46 5.73 9.36 -1.84
CA ARG A 46 5.75 8.56 -0.61
C ARG A 46 4.41 8.58 0.10
N GLU A 47 3.79 9.75 0.23
CA GLU A 47 2.51 9.90 0.91
C GLU A 47 1.39 9.17 0.16
N LEU A 48 1.37 9.28 -1.18
CA LEU A 48 0.44 8.53 -2.02
C LEU A 48 0.56 7.02 -1.81
N HIS A 49 1.79 6.47 -1.80
CA HIS A 49 2.02 5.06 -1.53
C HIS A 49 1.59 4.67 -0.10
N ARG A 50 1.80 5.53 0.90
CA ARG A 50 1.32 5.30 2.27
C ARG A 50 -0.21 5.21 2.34
N GLN A 51 -0.91 6.12 1.67
CA GLN A 51 -2.38 6.10 1.62
C GLN A 51 -2.91 4.83 0.93
N ARG A 52 -2.24 4.36 -0.12
CA ARG A 52 -2.58 3.09 -0.78
C ARG A 52 -2.38 1.89 0.14
N VAL A 53 -1.28 1.85 0.90
CA VAL A 53 -1.06 0.82 1.94
C VAL A 53 -2.21 0.80 2.94
N ASP A 54 -2.63 1.96 3.45
CA ASP A 54 -3.75 2.04 4.39
C ASP A 54 -5.06 1.53 3.78
N GLY A 55 -5.33 1.87 2.52
CA GLY A 55 -6.48 1.37 1.77
C GLY A 55 -6.48 -0.16 1.59
N LEU A 56 -5.34 -0.73 1.21
CA LEU A 56 -5.17 -2.18 1.04
C LEU A 56 -5.34 -2.93 2.37
N LEU A 57 -4.76 -2.41 3.46
CA LEU A 57 -4.95 -2.98 4.79
C LEU A 57 -6.42 -2.94 5.23
N GLN A 58 -7.15 -1.87 4.92
CA GLN A 58 -8.59 -1.80 5.20
C GLN A 58 -9.38 -2.84 4.40
N LEU A 59 -9.05 -3.06 3.12
CA LEU A 59 -9.69 -4.08 2.28
C LEU A 59 -9.44 -5.50 2.84
N LEU A 60 -8.19 -5.82 3.16
CA LEU A 60 -7.80 -7.11 3.75
C LEU A 60 -8.49 -7.35 5.11
N ARG A 61 -8.57 -6.31 5.97
CA ARG A 61 -9.30 -6.39 7.25
C ARG A 61 -10.79 -6.61 7.05
N LYS A 62 -11.41 -5.91 6.10
CA LYS A 62 -12.84 -6.11 5.76
C LYS A 62 -13.09 -7.52 5.24
N HIS A 63 -12.16 -8.09 4.48
CA HIS A 63 -12.23 -9.47 4.02
C HIS A 63 -12.14 -10.47 5.20
N ASN A 64 -11.08 -10.38 6.01
CA ASN A 64 -10.87 -11.29 7.15
C ASN A 64 -11.96 -11.14 8.24
N GLY A 65 -12.47 -9.93 8.45
CA GLY A 65 -13.57 -9.66 9.38
C GLY A 65 -14.93 -10.18 8.91
N LYS A 66 -15.15 -10.33 7.59
CA LYS A 66 -16.34 -10.95 7.02
C LYS A 66 -16.28 -12.48 7.02
N SER A 67 -15.10 -13.06 6.83
CA SER A 67 -14.90 -14.53 6.91
C SER A 67 -15.31 -15.09 8.29
N LYS A 68 -15.05 -14.34 9.38
CA LYS A 68 -15.43 -14.77 10.75
C LYS A 68 -16.93 -14.68 11.10
N LYS A 69 -17.77 -14.02 10.28
CA LYS A 69 -19.21 -13.85 10.55
C LYS A 69 -20.10 -14.83 9.77
N ALA A 70 -19.51 -15.77 9.04
CA ALA A 70 -20.22 -16.76 8.23
C ALA A 70 -20.28 -18.16 8.87
N HIS A 71 -20.08 -18.26 10.19
CA HIS A 71 -20.25 -19.48 10.96
C HIS A 71 -21.35 -19.30 12.01
#